data_AF-A0A497FVW8-F1
#
_entry.id   AF-A0A497FVW8-F1
#
_cell.length_a   1.000
_cell.length_b   1.000
_cell.length_c   1.000
_cell.angle_alpha   90.00
_cell.angle_beta   90.00
_cell.angle_gamma   90.00
#
_symmetry.space_group_name_H-M   'P 1'
#
loop_
_entity.id
_entity.type
_entity.pdbx_description
1 polymer ?
#
loop_
_entity_poly.entity_id
_entity_poly.type
_entity_poly.pdbx_seq_one_letter_code
_entity_poly.pdbx_strand_id
1 'polypeptide(L)' 'MEYRIEYDPIADALYIKIREDKVAYSTEVNDNIIVDFNEKGEVVGLEILHFSKSKVNLNKFTVR' A
#
# COMPACT_ATOMS: atom_id res chain seq x y z
N MET A 1 -4.71 -3.30 -15.43
CA MET A 1 -4.65 -3.49 -13.98
C MET A 1 -5.40 -2.33 -13.36
N GLU A 2 -6.52 -2.59 -12.69
CA GLU A 2 -7.21 -1.57 -11.93
C GLU A 2 -6.63 -1.61 -10.51
N TYR A 3 -5.99 -0.52 -10.09
CA TYR A 3 -5.59 -0.33 -8.70
C TYR A 3 -6.68 0.46 -7.99
N ARG A 4 -6.91 0.17 -6.71
CA ARG A 4 -7.88 0.89 -5.87
C ARG A 4 -7.13 1.63 -4.78
N ILE A 5 -7.49 2.89 -4.57
CA ILE A 5 -6.91 3.73 -3.50
C ILE A 5 -8.02 4.03 -2.50
N GLU A 6 -7.75 3.78 -1.23
CA GLU A 6 -8.66 4.03 -0.11
C GLU A 6 -7.90 4.79 0.98
N TYR A 7 -8.48 5.87 1.50
CA TYR A 7 -7.92 6.63 2.60
C TYR A 7 -8.86 6.53 3.81
N ASP A 8 -8.33 6.04 4.93
CA ASP A 8 -9.00 6.05 6.22
C ASP A 8 -8.49 7.24 7.06
N PRO A 9 -9.32 8.28 7.26
CA PRO A 9 -8.92 9.45 8.03
C PRO A 9 -8.88 9.21 9.55
N ILE A 10 -9.53 8.15 10.06
CA ILE A 10 -9.50 7.79 11.49
C ILE A 10 -8.16 7.15 11.83
N ALA A 11 -7.69 6.26 10.95
CA ALA A 11 -6.38 5.62 11.07
C ALA A 11 -5.22 6.50 10.56
N ASP A 12 -5.52 7.56 9.79
CA ASP A 12 -4.54 8.33 9.01
C ASP A 12 -3.70 7.41 8.11
N ALA A 13 -4.39 6.52 7.39
CA ALA A 13 -3.77 5.47 6.59
C ALA A 13 -4.27 5.49 5.15
N LEU A 14 -3.35 5.42 4.19
CA LEU A 14 -3.66 5.25 2.77
C LEU A 14 -3.36 3.82 2.36
N TYR A 15 -4.37 3.11 1.88
CA TYR A 15 -4.23 1.79 1.30
C TYR A 15 -4.33 1.85 -0.24
N ILE A 16 -3.39 1.21 -0.92
CA ILE A 16 -3.36 1.06 -2.38
C ILE A 16 -3.38 -0.43 -2.70
N LYS A 17 -4.52 -0.91 -3.20
CA LYS A 17 -4.65 -2.27 -3.73
C LYS A 17 -4.10 -2.34 -5.15
N ILE A 18 -3.13 -3.21 -5.38
CA ILE A 18 -2.42 -3.37 -6.65
C ILE A 18 -2.96 -4.58 -7.45
N ARG A 19 -3.37 -5.64 -6.75
CA ARG A 19 -3.93 -6.86 -7.36
C ARG A 19 -5.14 -7.36 -6.56
N GLU A 20 -6.10 -7.96 -7.26
CA GLU A 20 -7.12 -8.81 -6.64
C GLU A 20 -6.51 -10.17 -6.31
N ASP A 21 -5.90 -10.28 -5.12
CA ASP A 21 -5.32 -11.51 -4.60
C ASP A 21 -5.38 -11.52 -3.06
N LYS A 22 -5.10 -12.67 -2.44
CA LYS A 22 -5.03 -12.80 -0.99
C LYS A 22 -3.67 -12.34 -0.47
N VAL A 23 -3.70 -11.55 0.60
CA VAL A 23 -2.50 -11.24 1.39
C VAL A 23 -2.13 -12.47 2.21
N ALA A 24 -0.88 -12.92 2.07
CA ALA A 24 -0.28 -13.99 2.85
C ALA A 24 0.59 -13.45 3.97
N TYR A 25 1.35 -12.38 3.70
CA TYR A 25 2.17 -11.69 4.71
C TYR A 25 2.40 -10.24 4.31
N SER A 26 2.80 -9.44 5.31
CA SER A 26 3.10 -8.02 5.15
C SER A 26 4.48 -7.72 5.71
N THR A 27 5.18 -6.74 5.15
CA THR A 27 6.46 -6.27 5.70
C THR A 27 6.51 -4.75 5.67
N GLU A 28 7.04 -4.15 6.73
CA GLU A 28 7.44 -2.75 6.71
C GLU A 28 8.75 -2.64 5.92
N VAL A 29 8.73 -1.88 4.82
CA VAL A 29 9.90 -1.70 3.92
C VAL A 29 10.61 -0.38 4.16
N ASN A 30 9.92 0.56 4.81
CA ASN A 30 10.41 1.86 5.22
C ASN A 30 9.49 2.38 6.33
N ASP A 31 9.91 3.42 7.06
CA ASP A 31 9.13 4.00 8.15
C ASP A 31 7.69 4.31 7.69
N ASN A 32 6.73 3.62 8.29
CA ASN A 32 5.29 3.77 8.05
C ASN A 32 4.83 3.31 6.65
N ILE A 33 5.63 2.54 5.92
CA ILE A 33 5.29 1.97 4.61
C ILE A 33 5.30 0.45 4.70
N ILE A 34 4.12 -0.15 4.56
CA ILE A 34 3.88 -1.58 4.67
C ILE A 34 3.50 -2.13 3.30
N VAL A 35 4.13 -3.20 2.86
CA VAL A 35 3.84 -3.87 1.59
C VAL A 35 3.24 -5.24 1.88
N ASP A 36 2.12 -5.53 1.22
CA ASP A 36 1.43 -6.81 1.30
C ASP A 36 1.83 -7.73 0.14
N PHE A 37 2.10 -8.99 0.46
CA PHE A 37 2.50 -10.01 -0.49
C PHE A 37 1.54 -11.21 -0.47
N ASN A 38 1.36 -11.85 -1.62
CA ASN A 38 0.71 -13.17 -1.69
C ASN A 38 1.71 -14.30 -1.37
N GLU A 39 1.24 -15.54 -1.37
CA GLU A 39 2.07 -16.73 -1.10
C GLU A 39 3.23 -16.92 -2.10
N LYS A 40 3.16 -16.29 -3.28
CA LYS A 40 4.21 -16.32 -4.30
C LYS A 40 5.25 -15.22 -4.13
N GLY A 41 5.09 -14.34 -3.13
CA GLY A 41 5.95 -13.17 -2.93
C GLY A 41 5.68 -12.03 -3.91
N GLU A 42 4.52 -12.01 -4.56
CA GLU A 42 4.12 -10.91 -5.43
C GLU A 42 3.39 -9.83 -4.63
N VAL A 43 3.65 -8.55 -4.92
CA VAL A 43 2.99 -7.42 -4.25
C VAL A 43 1.50 -7.39 -4.58
N VAL A 44 0.66 -7.37 -3.56
CA VAL A 44 -0.82 -7.31 -3.64
C VAL A 44 -1.34 -5.93 -3.22
N GLY A 45 -0.69 -5.30 -2.25
CA GLY A 45 -1.12 -4.03 -1.67
C GLY A 45 0.03 -3.25 -1.04
N LEU A 46 -0.26 -1.99 -0.73
CA LEU A 46 0.62 -1.04 -0.04
C LEU A 46 -0.21 -0.26 0.97
N GLU A 47 0.24 -0.16 2.21
CA GLU A 47 -0.33 0.70 3.24
C GLU A 47 0.71 1.76 3.64
N ILE A 48 0.27 3.02 3.73
CA ILE A 48 1.07 4.14 4.21
C ILE A 48 0.38 4.71 5.44
N LEU A 49 1.01 4.54 6.60
CA LEU A 49 0.53 5.09 7.86
C LEU A 49 0.98 6.55 8.01
N HIS A 50 0.24 7.30 8.84
CA HIS A 50 0.45 8.73 9.03
C HIS A 50 0.49 9.51 7.71
N PHE A 51 -0.38 9.14 6.76
CA PHE A 51 -0.33 9.63 5.38
C PHE A 51 -0.40 11.16 5.30
N SER A 52 -1.23 11.78 6.15
CA SER A 52 -1.38 13.24 6.25
C SER A 52 -0.07 13.99 6.57
N LYS A 53 0.91 13.30 7.16
CA LYS A 53 2.25 13.82 7.51
C LYS A 53 3.35 13.27 6.59
N SER A 54 3.01 12.35 5.70
CA SER A 54 3.96 11.74 4.79
C SER A 54 4.41 12.73 3.71
N LYS A 55 5.61 12.53 3.16
CA LYS A 55 6.09 13.26 1.97
C LYS A 55 5.80 12.48 0.68
N VAL A 56 4.92 11.49 0.73
CA VAL A 56 4.62 10.62 -0.41
C VAL A 56 3.88 11.42 -1.47
N ASN A 57 4.38 11.37 -2.70
CA ASN A 57 3.74 12.00 -3.86
C ASN A 57 3.14 10.93 -4.76
N LEU A 58 1.81 10.78 -4.69
CA LEU A 58 1.07 9.78 -5.46
C LEU A 58 1.15 10.00 -6.97
N ASN A 59 1.47 11.20 -7.45
CA ASN A 59 1.70 11.44 -8.89
C ASN A 59 2.96 10.75 -9.42
N LYS A 60 3.85 10.29 -8.53
CA LYS A 60 5.04 9.50 -8.89
C LYS A 60 4.82 7.99 -8.70
N PHE A 61 3.65 7.57 -8.25
CA PHE A 61 3.34 6.16 -8.08
C PHE A 61 3.30 5.47 -9.44
N THR A 62 4.08 4.40 -9.60
CA THR A 62 4.12 3.61 -10.84
C THR A 62 4.05 2.14 -10.48
N VAL A 63 3.14 1.41 -11.12
CA VAL A 63 3.09 -0.05 -11.08
C VAL A 63 3.43 -0.54 -12.49
N ARG A 64 4.37 -1.47 -12.60
CA ARG A 64 4.81 -2.05 -13.88
C ARG A 64 4.64 -3.56 -13.86
#